data_AF-A0A0F9TYP6-F1
#
_entry.id   AF-A0A0F9TYP6-F1
#
_cell.length_a   1.000
_cell.length_b   1.000
_cell.length_c   1.000
_cell.angle_alpha   90.00
_cell.angle_beta   90.00
_cell.angle_gamma   90.00
#
_symmetry.space_group_name_H-M   'P 1'
#
loop_
_entity.id
_entity.type
_entity.pdbx_description
1 polymer ?
#
loop_
_entity_poly.entity_id
_entity_poly.type
_entity_poly.pdbx_seq_one_letter_code
_entity_poly.pdbx_strand_id
1 'polypeptide(L)'
;MNFTFEGVTHAVYSERQRQDIKWGSQRHLDDTLWATILGEEYGELCEAILERDEEGMVKEAIQVAAVCFAFLEQRGFRVPPEDEGCYEQA
;
A
#
# COMPACT_ATOMS: atom_id res chain seq x y z
N MET A 1 -14.07 15.22 12.01
CA MET A 1 -12.65 14.82 11.89
C MET A 1 -12.13 15.39 10.59
N ASN A 2 -11.04 16.17 10.59
CA ASN A 2 -10.37 16.55 9.36
C ASN A 2 -9.56 15.34 8.91
N PHE A 3 -10.04 14.63 7.88
CA PHE A 3 -9.28 13.59 7.22
C PHE A 3 -8.27 14.27 6.31
N THR A 4 -7.08 14.54 6.83
CA THR A 4 -6.01 15.16 6.07
C THR A 4 -5.26 14.07 5.30
N PHE A 5 -4.74 14.43 4.14
CA PHE A 5 -3.78 13.62 3.38
C PHE A 5 -2.67 13.08 4.29
N GLU A 6 -2.18 13.91 5.22
CA GLU A 6 -1.19 13.55 6.23
C GLU A 6 -1.64 12.37 7.10
N GLY A 7 -2.88 12.36 7.58
CA GLY A 7 -3.41 11.26 8.40
C GLY A 7 -3.43 9.92 7.64
N VAL A 8 -3.87 9.95 6.39
CA VAL A 8 -3.90 8.74 5.53
C VAL A 8 -2.48 8.25 5.25
N THR A 9 -1.57 9.14 4.85
CA THR A 9 -0.17 8.76 4.58
C THR A 9 0.52 8.20 5.82
N HIS A 10 0.27 8.76 7.01
CA HIS A 10 0.79 8.24 8.27
C HIS A 10 0.26 6.83 8.58
N ALA A 11 -1.02 6.56 8.30
CA ALA A 11 -1.62 5.24 8.49
C ALA A 11 -0.97 4.19 7.57
N VAL A 12 -0.78 4.53 6.29
CA VAL A 12 -0.08 3.66 5.32
C VAL A 12 1.37 3.40 5.74
N TYR A 13 2.08 4.43 6.20
CA TYR A 13 3.44 4.28 6.72
C TYR A 13 3.50 3.37 7.95
N SER A 14 2.56 3.53 8.89
CA SER A 14 2.49 2.69 10.09
C SER A 14 2.21 1.23 9.74
N GLU A 15 1.32 0.99 8.78
CA GLU A 15 1.01 -0.34 8.28
C GLU A 15 2.21 -0.98 7.56
N ARG A 16 2.93 -0.23 6.73
CA ARG A 16 4.21 -0.67 6.12
C ARG A 16 5.19 -1.17 7.18
N GLN A 17 5.39 -0.39 8.25
CA GLN A 17 6.28 -0.78 9.34
C GLN A 17 5.80 -2.07 10.03
N ARG A 18 4.50 -2.20 10.28
CA ARG A 18 3.92 -3.41 10.88
C ARG A 18 4.17 -4.64 10.01
N GLN A 19 3.95 -4.53 8.70
CA GLN A 19 4.20 -5.62 7.76
C GLN A 19 5.69 -5.99 7.71
N ASP A 20 6.58 -5.00 7.72
CA ASP A 20 8.04 -5.23 7.73
C ASP A 20 8.51 -5.91 9.02
N ILE A 21 7.91 -5.60 10.16
CA ILE A 21 8.17 -6.30 11.42
C ILE A 21 7.67 -7.75 11.34
N LYS A 22 6.46 -7.96 10.80
CA LYS A 22 5.81 -9.27 10.74
C LYS A 22 6.50 -10.23 9.77
N TRP A 23 6.95 -9.73 8.63
CA TRP A 23 7.40 -10.55 7.51
C TRP A 23 8.85 -10.28 7.07
N GLY A 24 9.53 -9.33 7.72
CA GLY A 24 10.87 -8.86 7.35
C GLY A 24 10.82 -7.73 6.30
N SER A 25 11.81 -6.83 6.34
CA SER A 25 11.92 -5.68 5.41
C SER A 25 12.77 -5.95 4.17
N GLN A 26 13.64 -6.98 4.19
CA GLN A 26 14.50 -7.34 3.05
C GLN A 26 13.85 -8.39 2.16
N ARG A 27 12.74 -8.01 1.53
CA ARG A 27 12.03 -8.91 0.62
C ARG A 27 12.50 -8.64 -0.80
N HIS A 28 13.18 -9.61 -1.40
CA HIS A 28 13.39 -9.67 -2.84
C HIS A 28 12.34 -10.64 -3.40
N LEU A 29 11.10 -10.20 -3.46
CA LEU A 29 10.00 -11.02 -3.99
C LEU A 29 10.01 -10.92 -5.51
N ASP A 30 9.70 -12.03 -6.17
CA ASP A 30 9.40 -11.99 -7.60
C ASP A 30 8.05 -11.32 -7.89
N ASP A 31 7.82 -10.98 -9.15
CA ASP A 31 6.61 -10.26 -9.59
C ASP A 31 5.32 -11.07 -9.32
N THR A 32 5.39 -12.40 -9.32
CA THR A 32 4.22 -13.26 -9.08
C THR A 32 3.82 -13.20 -7.61
N LEU A 33 4.80 -13.25 -6.70
CA LEU A 33 4.55 -13.16 -5.27
C LEU A 33 4.04 -11.77 -4.88
N TRP A 34 4.54 -10.70 -5.50
CA TRP A 34 3.94 -9.37 -5.35
C TRP A 34 2.48 -9.32 -5.80
N ALA A 35 2.17 -9.89 -6.96
CA ALA A 35 0.81 -9.97 -7.47
C ALA A 35 -0.11 -10.78 -6.52
N THR A 36 0.41 -11.86 -5.93
CA THR A 36 -0.33 -12.65 -4.93
C THR A 36 -0.65 -11.82 -3.69
N ILE A 37 0.34 -11.16 -3.07
CA ILE A 37 0.13 -10.37 -1.86
C ILE A 37 -0.83 -9.21 -2.12
N LEU A 38 -0.66 -8.49 -3.24
CA LEU A 38 -1.58 -7.43 -3.63
C LEU A 38 -3.00 -7.96 -3.84
N GLY A 39 -3.12 -9.12 -4.49
CA GLY A 39 -4.39 -9.78 -4.74
C GLY A 39 -5.10 -10.23 -3.45
N GLU A 40 -4.35 -10.69 -2.46
CA GLU A 40 -4.86 -11.04 -1.12
C GLU A 40 -5.49 -9.81 -0.44
N GLU A 41 -4.73 -8.72 -0.27
CA GLU A 41 -5.23 -7.50 0.39
C GLU A 41 -6.40 -6.86 -0.39
N TYR A 42 -6.35 -6.89 -1.73
CA TYR A 42 -7.45 -6.42 -2.57
C TYR A 42 -8.70 -7.28 -2.42
N GLY A 43 -8.53 -8.60 -2.28
CA GLY A 43 -9.61 -9.53 -2.00
C GLY A 43 -10.28 -9.25 -0.66
N GLU A 44 -9.50 -9.05 0.40
CA GLU A 44 -10.00 -8.68 1.73
C GLU A 44 -10.75 -7.34 1.70
N LEU A 45 -10.25 -6.35 0.94
CA LEU A 45 -10.99 -5.09 0.73
C LEU A 45 -12.33 -5.32 0.02
N CYS A 46 -12.37 -6.15 -1.01
CA CYS A 46 -13.62 -6.48 -1.70
C CYS A 46 -14.62 -7.17 -0.76
N GLU A 47 -14.14 -8.09 0.07
CA GLU A 47 -14.94 -8.78 1.08
C GLU A 47 -15.53 -7.77 2.08
N ALA A 48 -14.71 -6.90 2.67
CA ALA A 48 -15.18 -5.88 3.60
C ALA A 48 -16.24 -4.94 2.97
N ILE A 49 -16.08 -4.58 1.70
CA ILE A 49 -17.07 -3.80 0.95
C ILE A 49 -18.40 -4.55 0.83
N LEU A 50 -18.37 -5.83 0.46
CA LEU A 50 -19.55 -6.67 0.28
C LEU A 50 -20.30 -6.89 1.61
N GLU A 51 -19.55 -7.05 2.70
CA GLU A 51 -20.09 -7.24 4.05
C GLU A 51 -20.56 -5.94 4.71
N ARG A 52 -20.25 -4.78 4.09
CA ARG A 52 -20.51 -3.44 4.65
C ARG A 52 -19.79 -3.21 5.99
N ASP A 53 -18.61 -3.79 6.14
CA ASP A 53 -17.73 -3.56 7.28
C ASP A 53 -16.93 -2.26 7.07
N GLU A 54 -17.42 -1.14 7.62
CA GLU A 54 -16.78 0.17 7.48
C GLU A 54 -15.35 0.21 8.04
N GLU A 55 -15.08 -0.50 9.14
CA GLU A 55 -13.75 -0.55 9.76
C GLU A 55 -12.81 -1.40 8.90
N GLY A 56 -13.27 -2.58 8.47
CA GLY A 56 -12.56 -3.45 7.54
C GLY A 56 -12.20 -2.74 6.24
N MET A 57 -13.14 -2.01 5.63
CA MET A 57 -12.87 -1.27 4.38
C MET A 57 -11.70 -0.30 4.52
N VAL A 58 -11.65 0.46 5.62
CA VAL A 58 -10.55 1.42 5.86
C VAL A 58 -9.24 0.68 6.11
N LYS A 59 -9.28 -0.37 6.93
CA LYS A 59 -8.11 -1.20 7.24
C LYS A 59 -7.51 -1.82 5.98
N GLU A 60 -8.31 -2.50 5.16
CA GLU A 60 -7.80 -3.21 3.99
C GLU A 60 -7.36 -2.25 2.87
N ALA A 61 -8.02 -1.09 2.72
CA ALA A 61 -7.55 -0.06 1.80
C ALA A 61 -6.14 0.45 2.18
N ILE A 62 -5.85 0.58 3.48
CA ILE A 62 -4.52 0.96 3.97
C ILE A 62 -3.51 -0.17 3.69
N GLN A 63 -3.89 -1.44 3.87
CA GLN A 63 -3.01 -2.57 3.58
C GLN A 63 -2.68 -2.67 2.08
N VAL A 64 -3.66 -2.50 1.19
CA VAL A 64 -3.46 -2.44 -0.27
C VAL A 64 -2.47 -1.33 -0.63
N ALA A 65 -2.65 -0.13 -0.09
CA ALA A 65 -1.74 0.99 -0.34
C ALA A 65 -0.32 0.70 0.16
N ALA A 66 -0.18 0.08 1.33
CA ALA A 66 1.10 -0.35 1.87
C ALA A 66 1.80 -1.36 0.93
N VAL A 67 1.09 -2.35 0.40
CA VAL A 67 1.69 -3.30 -0.56
C VAL A 67 2.19 -2.59 -1.82
N CYS A 68 1.39 -1.66 -2.37
CA CYS A 68 1.80 -0.87 -3.54
C CYS A 68 3.08 -0.06 -3.28
N PHE A 69 3.21 0.55 -2.10
CA PHE A 69 4.40 1.33 -1.74
C PHE A 69 5.63 0.41 -1.64
N ALA A 70 5.49 -0.73 -0.96
CA ALA A 70 6.58 -1.71 -0.83
C ALA A 70 7.05 -2.23 -2.21
N PHE A 71 6.09 -2.49 -3.12
CA PHE A 71 6.39 -2.90 -4.48
C PHE A 71 7.18 -1.81 -5.23
N LEU A 72 6.72 -0.56 -5.21
CA LEU A 72 7.40 0.56 -5.85
C LEU A 72 8.83 0.75 -5.31
N GLU A 73 9.02 0.63 -3.99
CA GLU A 73 10.34 0.67 -3.35
C GLU A 73 11.26 -0.42 -3.91
N GLN A 74 10.78 -1.67 -4.01
CA GLN A 74 11.55 -2.77 -4.59
C GLN A 74 11.87 -2.54 -6.08
N ARG A 75 10.93 -1.94 -6.84
CA ARG A 75 11.14 -1.55 -8.24
C ARG A 75 12.12 -0.38 -8.40
N GLY A 76 12.59 0.20 -7.31
CA GLY A 76 13.55 1.29 -7.32
C GLY A 76 12.90 2.63 -7.64
N PHE A 77 11.61 2.81 -7.32
CA PHE A 77 10.96 4.10 -7.45
C PHE A 77 11.77 5.20 -6.75
N ARG A 78 11.89 6.34 -7.42
CA ARG A 78 12.56 7.55 -6.94
C ARG A 78 11.62 8.70 -7.20
N VAL A 79 11.50 9.59 -6.22
CA VAL A 79 10.79 10.84 -6.41
C VAL A 79 11.60 11.67 -7.42
N PRO A 80 11.00 12.14 -8.52
CA PRO A 80 11.66 13.06 -9.42
C PRO A 80 12.08 14.33 -8.66
N PRO A 81 13.16 15.02 -9.07
CA PRO A 81 13.46 16.34 -8.54
C PRO A 81 12.23 17.25 -8.63
N GLU A 82 12.03 18.14 -7.66
CA GLU A 82 10.83 18.99 -7.50
C GLU A 82 10.48 19.85 -8.74
N ASP A 83 11.40 19.95 -9.70
CA ASP A 83 11.30 20.77 -10.91
C ASP A 83 10.82 20.00 -12.16
N GLU A 84 10.66 18.67 -12.12
CA GLU A 84 10.19 17.87 -13.26
C GLU A 84 8.71 17.51 -13.09
N GLY A 85 7.87 18.41 -13.56
CA GLY A 85 6.43 18.30 -13.53
C GLY A 85 5.87 17.08 -14.27
N CYS A 86 4.76 16.59 -13.71
CA CYS A 86 3.77 15.69 -14.29
C CYS A 86 4.22 14.24 -14.50
N TYR A 87 3.64 13.35 -13.68
CA TYR A 87 3.68 11.90 -13.86
C TYR A 87 3.19 11.53 -15.26
N GLU A 88 4.12 11.24 -16.18
CA GLU A 88 3.83 10.53 -17.42
C GLU A 88 4.04 9.02 -17.23
N GLN A 89 2.90 8.33 -17.30
CA GLN A 89 2.66 7.05 -17.99
C GLN A 89 3.30 5.77 -17.43
N ALA A 90 2.42 4.90 -16.93
CA ALA A 90 2.11 3.63 -17.61
C ALA A 90 0.63 3.26 -17.37
#